data_AF-A0A530LT79-F1
#
_entry.id   AF-A0A530LT79-F1
#
_cell.length_a   1.000
_cell.length_b   1.000
_cell.length_c   1.000
_cell.angle_alpha   90.00
_cell.angle_beta   90.00
_cell.angle_gamma   90.00
#
_symmetry.space_group_name_H-M   'P 1'
#
loop_
_entity.id
_entity.type
_entity.pdbx_description
1 polymer ?
#
loop_
_entity_poly.entity_id
_entity_poly.type
_entity_poly.pdbx_seq_one_letter_code
_entity_poly.pdbx_strand_id
1 'polypeptide(L)'
;LRPFLENVTGLEVNTLSIALLGVGLGGLAGLSIIGLILRRHLTAVLIGLPSALAVFALLLIAFGPFAGATAGLLVLWGLFATPIPVAWNTWMTTLIPEDLEAGGGLQVALIQLAIAGGAIVGGLLFDVAGWWSAFLLAAVLLTGSALLAASAGPRT
;
A
#
# COMPACT_ATOMS: atom_id res chain seq x y z
N LEU A 1 7.77 -10.22 4.88
CA LEU A 1 8.41 -10.19 3.54
C LEU A 1 9.64 -11.08 3.46
N ARG A 2 10.69 -10.87 4.27
CA ARG A 2 11.90 -11.69 4.26
C ARG A 2 11.66 -13.23 4.30
N PRO A 3 10.90 -13.80 5.26
CA PRO A 3 10.64 -15.24 5.27
C PRO A 3 9.80 -15.74 4.09
N PHE A 4 9.00 -14.89 3.44
CA PHE A 4 8.28 -15.23 2.21
C PHE A 4 9.24 -15.28 1.01
N LEU A 5 10.08 -14.26 0.86
CA LEU A 5 11.04 -14.16 -0.26
C LEU A 5 12.13 -15.24 -0.19
N GLU A 6 12.58 -15.59 1.01
CA GLU A 6 13.58 -16.64 1.23
C GLU A 6 12.98 -18.05 1.15
N ASN A 7 11.86 -18.33 1.84
CA ASN A 7 11.35 -19.70 1.94
C ASN A 7 10.35 -20.10 0.84
N VAL A 8 9.63 -19.16 0.24
CA VAL A 8 8.60 -19.45 -0.78
C VAL A 8 9.12 -19.11 -2.17
N THR A 9 9.80 -17.97 -2.31
CA THR A 9 10.31 -17.51 -3.61
C THR A 9 11.72 -18.03 -3.91
N GLY A 10 12.44 -18.55 -2.91
CA GLY A 10 13.78 -19.12 -3.07
C GLY A 10 14.87 -18.11 -3.44
N LEU A 11 14.68 -16.83 -3.10
CA LEU A 11 15.61 -15.77 -3.49
C LEU A 11 16.84 -15.73 -2.59
N GLU A 12 18.03 -15.76 -3.19
CA GLU A 12 19.29 -15.45 -2.51
C GLU A 12 19.30 -14.00 -2.00
N VAL A 13 20.08 -13.74 -0.94
CA VAL A 13 20.15 -12.44 -0.23
C VAL A 13 20.39 -11.25 -1.18
N ASN A 14 21.15 -11.45 -2.26
CA ASN A 14 21.44 -10.40 -3.24
C ASN A 14 20.19 -10.01 -4.06
N THR A 15 19.37 -10.99 -4.44
CA THR A 15 18.15 -10.75 -5.22
C THR A 15 17.06 -10.07 -4.41
N LEU A 16 17.03 -10.30 -3.09
CA LEU A 16 16.16 -9.58 -2.16
C LEU A 16 16.48 -8.08 -2.15
N SER A 17 17.75 -7.71 -2.06
CA SER A 17 18.20 -6.31 -2.11
C SER A 17 17.85 -5.62 -3.43
N ILE A 18 18.02 -6.32 -4.56
CA ILE A 18 17.63 -5.81 -5.89
C ILE A 18 16.11 -5.61 -5.98
N ALA A 19 15.31 -6.53 -5.43
CA ALA A 19 13.86 -6.38 -5.40
C ALA A 19 13.43 -5.17 -4.55
N LEU A 20 14.04 -4.97 -3.37
CA LEU A 20 13.78 -3.80 -2.52
C LEU A 20 14.23 -2.49 -3.17
N LEU A 21 15.36 -2.50 -3.89
CA LEU A 21 15.78 -1.37 -4.71
C LEU A 21 14.73 -1.05 -5.78
N GLY A 22 14.20 -2.08 -6.45
CA GLY A 22 13.11 -1.95 -7.41
C GLY A 22 11.84 -1.34 -6.81
N VAL A 23 11.45 -1.76 -5.60
CA VAL A 23 10.33 -1.15 -4.84
C VAL A 23 10.60 0.34 -4.62
N GLY A 24 11.81 0.70 -4.19
CA GLY A 24 12.21 2.09 -3.97
C GLY A 24 12.15 2.93 -5.24
N LEU A 25 12.69 2.42 -6.35
CA LEU A 25 12.64 3.08 -7.66
C LEU A 25 11.20 3.24 -8.17
N GLY A 26 10.37 2.21 -8.00
CA GLY A 26 8.95 2.28 -8.29
C GLY A 26 8.27 3.39 -7.49
N GLY A 27 8.51 3.45 -6.18
CA GLY A 27 7.98 4.48 -5.30
C GLY A 27 8.38 5.89 -5.70
N LEU A 28 9.65 6.11 -6.06
CA LEU A 28 10.14 7.40 -6.58
C LEU A 28 9.40 7.81 -7.86
N ALA A 29 9.27 6.89 -8.82
CA ALA A 29 8.52 7.15 -10.04
C ALA A 29 7.04 7.48 -9.75
N GLY A 30 6.44 6.77 -8.79
CA GLY A 30 5.05 6.99 -8.37
C GLY A 30 4.85 8.39 -7.82
N LEU A 31 5.75 8.84 -6.95
CA LEU A 31 5.74 10.20 -6.40
C LEU A 31 5.91 11.27 -7.48
N SER A 32 6.77 11.05 -8.48
CA SER A 32 6.94 11.98 -9.59
C SER A 32 5.68 12.09 -10.45
N ILE A 33 5.01 10.97 -10.72
CA ILE A 33 3.81 10.92 -11.57
C ILE A 33 2.58 11.48 -10.84
N ILE A 34 2.43 11.19 -9.54
CA ILE A 34 1.19 11.50 -8.83
C ILE A 34 0.91 13.00 -8.77
N GLY A 35 1.94 13.84 -8.66
CA GLY A 35 1.79 15.31 -8.63
C GLY A 35 1.06 15.88 -9.86
N LEU A 36 1.15 15.21 -11.01
CA LEU A 36 0.48 15.59 -12.26
C LEU A 36 -1.01 15.20 -12.27
N ILE A 37 -1.35 14.06 -11.68
CA ILE A 37 -2.70 13.47 -11.70
C ILE A 37 -3.56 14.02 -10.57
N LEU A 38 -2.95 14.27 -9.41
CA LEU A 38 -3.64 14.60 -8.17
C LEU A 38 -4.43 15.90 -8.24
N ARG A 39 -3.93 16.88 -9.03
CA ARG A 39 -4.59 18.18 -9.21
C ARG A 39 -5.94 18.10 -9.94
N ARG A 40 -6.18 17.05 -10.75
CA ARG A 40 -7.40 16.89 -11.54
C ARG A 40 -8.35 15.81 -11.03
N HIS A 41 -7.83 14.77 -10.38
CA HIS A 41 -8.61 13.56 -10.09
C HIS A 41 -8.37 12.99 -8.68
N LEU A 42 -8.36 13.85 -7.66
CA LEU A 42 -8.09 13.49 -6.27
C LEU A 42 -8.94 12.29 -5.76
N THR A 43 -10.27 12.32 -5.95
CA THR A 43 -11.16 11.23 -5.53
C THR A 43 -10.87 9.92 -6.27
N ALA A 44 -10.58 9.99 -7.58
CA ALA A 44 -10.26 8.81 -8.36
C ALA A 44 -8.92 8.18 -7.93
N VAL A 45 -7.95 8.99 -7.52
CA VAL A 45 -6.67 8.53 -6.97
C VAL A 45 -6.88 7.84 -5.61
N LEU A 46 -7.69 8.42 -4.73
CA LEU A 46 -7.97 7.87 -3.39
C LEU A 46 -8.70 6.51 -3.45
N ILE A 47 -9.46 6.25 -4.51
CA ILE A 47 -10.12 4.95 -4.74
C ILE A 47 -9.21 4.01 -5.54
N GLY A 48 -8.57 4.52 -6.58
CA GLY A 48 -7.81 3.74 -7.55
C GLY A 48 -6.54 3.13 -6.97
N LEU A 49 -5.78 3.88 -6.14
CA LEU A 49 -4.54 3.37 -5.56
C LEU A 49 -4.78 2.20 -4.59
N PRO A 50 -5.69 2.30 -3.58
CA PRO A 50 -5.97 1.16 -2.71
C PRO A 50 -6.55 -0.04 -3.47
N SER A 51 -7.42 0.21 -4.47
CA SER A 51 -7.98 -0.86 -5.30
C SER A 51 -6.89 -1.63 -6.07
N ALA A 52 -5.93 -0.92 -6.67
CA ALA A 52 -4.81 -1.54 -7.37
C ALA A 52 -3.94 -2.38 -6.42
N LEU A 53 -3.63 -1.86 -5.23
CA LEU A 53 -2.86 -2.60 -4.23
C LEU A 53 -3.61 -3.84 -3.72
N ALA A 54 -4.94 -3.79 -3.59
CA ALA A 54 -5.73 -4.95 -3.21
C ALA A 54 -5.60 -6.08 -4.26
N VAL A 55 -5.65 -5.72 -5.55
CA VAL A 55 -5.41 -6.67 -6.65
C VAL A 55 -3.98 -7.22 -6.59
N PHE A 56 -2.97 -6.37 -6.38
CA PHE A 56 -1.58 -6.82 -6.28
C PHE A 56 -1.35 -7.77 -5.10
N ALA A 57 -2.02 -7.56 -3.97
CA ALA A 57 -1.94 -8.45 -2.82
C ALA A 57 -2.47 -9.86 -3.18
N LEU A 58 -3.60 -9.94 -3.89
CA LEU A 58 -4.16 -11.21 -4.36
C LEU A 58 -3.27 -11.88 -5.42
N LEU A 59 -2.71 -11.09 -6.35
CA LEU A 59 -1.77 -11.60 -7.35
C LEU A 59 -0.49 -12.14 -6.70
N LEU A 60 0.02 -11.51 -5.64
CA LEU A 60 1.17 -12.00 -4.89
C LEU A 60 0.90 -13.34 -4.20
N ILE A 61 -0.34 -13.61 -3.80
CA ILE A 61 -0.74 -14.93 -3.29
C ILE A 61 -0.71 -15.96 -4.43
N ALA A 62 -1.26 -15.62 -5.60
CA ALA A 62 -1.34 -16.55 -6.73
C ALA A 62 0.02 -16.83 -7.40
N PHE A 63 0.86 -15.80 -7.56
CA PHE A 63 2.13 -15.85 -8.28
C PHE A 63 3.36 -15.85 -7.37
N GLY A 64 3.16 -15.89 -6.05
CA GLY A 64 4.24 -15.89 -5.05
C GLY A 64 5.40 -16.88 -5.29
N PRO A 65 5.16 -18.09 -5.84
CA PRO A 65 6.23 -19.03 -6.19
C PRO A 65 7.13 -18.59 -7.36
N PHE A 66 6.70 -17.65 -8.21
CA PHE A 66 7.43 -17.19 -9.39
C PHE A 66 8.23 -15.92 -9.10
N ALA A 67 9.55 -16.06 -8.89
CA ALA A 67 10.45 -14.97 -8.53
C ALA A 67 10.33 -13.71 -9.40
N GLY A 68 10.30 -13.85 -10.72
CA GLY A 68 10.18 -12.71 -11.64
C GLY A 68 8.83 -11.98 -11.52
N ALA A 69 7.73 -12.73 -11.39
CA ALA A 69 6.40 -12.15 -11.23
C ALA A 69 6.27 -11.42 -9.88
N THR A 70 6.75 -12.04 -8.80
CA THR A 70 6.80 -11.44 -7.46
C THR A 70 7.62 -10.15 -7.47
N ALA A 71 8.80 -10.15 -8.09
CA ALA A 71 9.64 -8.95 -8.18
C ALA A 71 8.94 -7.81 -8.94
N GLY A 72 8.32 -8.10 -10.08
CA GLY A 72 7.53 -7.11 -10.84
C GLY A 72 6.36 -6.56 -10.04
N LEU A 73 5.61 -7.43 -9.35
CA LEU A 73 4.50 -7.03 -8.48
C LEU A 73 4.96 -6.16 -7.31
N LEU A 74 6.14 -6.41 -6.74
CA LEU A 74 6.71 -5.57 -5.67
C LEU A 74 7.13 -4.19 -6.19
N VAL A 75 7.70 -4.09 -7.40
CA VAL A 75 8.00 -2.78 -8.02
C VAL A 75 6.71 -1.99 -8.23
N LEU A 76 5.67 -2.63 -8.77
CA LEU A 76 4.35 -2.02 -8.93
C LEU A 76 3.72 -1.67 -7.59
N TRP A 77 3.91 -2.48 -6.56
CA TRP A 77 3.47 -2.17 -5.21
C TRP A 77 4.09 -0.86 -4.72
N GLY A 78 5.41 -0.70 -4.85
CA GLY A 78 6.09 0.55 -4.51
C GLY A 78 5.52 1.74 -5.30
N LEU A 79 5.37 1.58 -6.61
CA LEU A 79 4.83 2.59 -7.52
C LEU A 79 3.45 3.12 -7.10
N PHE A 80 2.57 2.25 -6.60
CA PHE A 80 1.20 2.62 -6.24
C PHE A 80 1.01 2.95 -4.74
N ALA A 81 1.84 2.39 -3.85
CA ALA A 81 1.71 2.62 -2.41
C ALA A 81 2.31 3.96 -1.97
N THR A 82 3.46 4.34 -2.52
CA THR A 82 4.16 5.57 -2.11
C THR A 82 3.37 6.87 -2.40
N PRO A 83 2.56 6.96 -3.47
CA PRO A 83 1.72 8.12 -3.70
C PRO A 83 0.55 8.33 -2.73
N ILE A 84 0.14 7.30 -1.97
CA ILE A 84 -1.08 7.35 -1.14
C ILE A 84 -0.99 8.43 -0.05
N PRO A 85 0.08 8.54 0.76
CA PRO A 85 0.19 9.59 1.77
C PRO A 85 0.16 10.99 1.18
N VAL A 86 0.75 11.18 -0.01
CA VAL A 86 0.72 12.48 -0.70
C VAL A 86 -0.70 12.84 -1.14
N ALA A 87 -1.44 11.86 -1.67
CA ALA A 87 -2.83 12.06 -2.04
C ALA A 87 -3.71 12.42 -0.85
N TRP A 88 -3.54 11.71 0.26
CA TRP A 88 -4.27 11.96 1.50
C TRP A 88 -3.93 13.32 2.12
N ASN A 89 -2.64 13.67 2.20
CA ASN A 89 -2.21 14.97 2.72
C ASN A 89 -2.80 16.11 1.88
N THR A 90 -2.80 15.96 0.56
CA THR A 90 -3.40 16.97 -0.34
C THR A 90 -4.91 17.09 -0.09
N TRP A 91 -5.62 15.97 0.08
CA TRP A 91 -7.04 15.98 0.41
C TRP A 91 -7.33 16.60 1.79
N MET A 92 -6.49 16.35 2.79
CA MET A 92 -6.63 16.97 4.11
C MET A 92 -6.44 18.49 4.03
N THR A 93 -5.47 18.97 3.23
CA THR A 93 -5.26 20.41 3.04
C THR A 93 -6.44 21.14 2.41
N THR A 94 -7.28 20.43 1.64
CA THR A 94 -8.49 21.03 1.04
C THR A 94 -9.72 20.96 1.95
N LEU A 95 -9.75 20.04 2.92
CA LEU A 95 -10.89 19.84 3.82
C LEU A 95 -10.82 20.63 5.13
N ILE A 96 -9.64 20.65 5.76
CA ILE A 96 -9.43 21.31 7.06
C ILE A 96 -8.22 22.25 7.03
N PRO A 97 -8.22 23.28 6.15
CA PRO A 97 -7.05 24.15 5.95
C PRO A 97 -6.64 24.94 7.20
N GLU A 98 -7.58 25.22 8.11
CA GLU A 98 -7.32 26.01 9.33
C GLU A 98 -6.73 25.17 10.47
N ASP A 99 -6.98 23.85 10.51
CA ASP A 99 -6.59 22.94 11.60
C ASP A 99 -5.56 21.88 11.16
N LEU A 100 -4.71 22.20 10.18
CA LEU A 100 -3.77 21.23 9.59
C LEU A 100 -2.75 20.67 10.59
N GLU A 101 -2.38 21.42 11.61
CA GLU A 101 -1.45 20.97 12.66
C GLU A 101 -2.09 19.87 13.53
N ALA A 102 -3.34 20.07 13.95
CA ALA A 102 -4.10 19.07 14.70
C ALA A 102 -4.46 17.85 13.83
N GLY A 103 -4.91 18.09 12.60
CA GLY A 103 -5.24 17.04 11.62
C GLY A 103 -4.04 16.17 11.27
N GLY A 104 -2.87 16.79 11.03
CA GLY A 104 -1.62 16.10 10.77
C GLY A 104 -1.14 15.26 11.96
N GLY A 105 -1.23 15.80 13.18
CA GLY A 105 -0.90 15.06 14.40
C GLY A 105 -1.77 13.81 14.60
N LEU A 106 -3.08 13.95 14.43
CA LEU A 106 -4.04 12.84 14.49
C LEU A 106 -3.75 11.80 13.39
N GLN A 107 -3.46 12.25 12.17
CA GLN A 107 -3.14 11.37 11.05
C GLN A 107 -1.91 10.51 11.35
N VAL A 108 -0.82 11.11 11.84
CA VAL A 108 0.39 10.36 12.22
C VAL A 108 0.07 9.35 13.32
N ALA A 109 -0.69 9.73 14.35
CA ALA A 109 -1.09 8.82 15.41
C ALA A 109 -1.89 7.61 14.89
N LEU A 110 -2.84 7.85 13.97
CA LEU A 110 -3.63 6.79 13.34
C LEU A 110 -2.77 5.88 12.45
N ILE A 111 -1.84 6.43 11.68
CA ILE A 111 -0.90 5.65 10.87
C ILE A 111 -0.05 4.75 11.77
N GLN A 112 0.51 5.29 12.86
CA GLN A 112 1.33 4.52 13.79
C GLN A 112 0.52 3.43 14.49
N LEU A 113 -0.71 3.72 14.91
CA LEU A 113 -1.62 2.73 15.49
C LEU A 113 -1.94 1.63 14.48
N ALA A 114 -2.21 1.99 13.22
CA ALA A 114 -2.50 1.03 12.16
C ALA A 114 -1.27 0.17 11.81
N ILE A 115 -0.06 0.74 11.79
CA ILE A 115 1.18 -0.01 11.57
C ILE A 115 1.41 -1.00 12.71
N ALA A 116 1.29 -0.55 13.96
CA ALA A 116 1.46 -1.42 15.13
C ALA A 116 0.41 -2.53 15.18
N GLY A 117 -0.88 -2.18 15.03
CA GLY A 117 -1.98 -3.14 15.00
C GLY A 117 -1.86 -4.12 13.83
N GLY A 118 -1.54 -3.62 12.64
CA GLY A 118 -1.32 -4.44 11.45
C GLY A 118 -0.14 -5.39 11.59
N ALA A 119 0.95 -4.97 12.23
CA ALA A 119 2.10 -5.83 12.52
C ALA A 119 1.74 -6.94 13.52
N ILE A 120 0.98 -6.62 14.57
CA ILE A 120 0.52 -7.62 15.57
C ILE A 120 -0.43 -8.62 14.92
N VAL A 121 -1.51 -8.15 14.29
CA VAL A 121 -2.53 -9.02 13.70
C VAL A 121 -1.95 -9.80 12.51
N GLY A 122 -1.17 -9.14 11.65
CA GLY A 122 -0.51 -9.78 10.52
C GLY A 122 0.53 -10.80 10.94
N GLY A 123 1.30 -10.54 12.01
CA GLY A 123 2.24 -11.51 12.59
C GLY A 123 1.53 -12.74 13.14
N LEU A 124 0.49 -12.54 13.96
CA LEU A 124 -0.31 -13.64 14.50
C LEU A 124 -0.95 -14.50 13.39
N LEU A 125 -1.50 -13.87 12.36
CA LEU A 125 -2.06 -14.59 11.21
C LEU A 125 -0.99 -15.32 10.41
N PHE A 126 0.20 -14.74 10.27
CA PHE A 126 1.34 -15.39 9.63
C PHE A 126 1.73 -16.66 10.38
N ASP A 127 1.79 -16.59 11.71
CA ASP A 127 2.18 -17.71 12.57
C ASP A 127 1.14 -18.85 12.57
N VAL A 128 -0.15 -18.52 12.54
CA VAL A 128 -1.24 -19.51 12.62
C VAL A 128 -1.66 -20.07 11.26
N ALA A 129 -1.79 -19.23 10.24
CA ALA A 129 -2.36 -19.60 8.93
C ALA A 129 -1.32 -19.63 7.78
N GLY A 130 -0.10 -19.14 8.03
CA GLY A 130 0.99 -19.11 7.05
C GLY A 130 1.08 -17.80 6.28
N TRP A 131 2.00 -17.74 5.31
CA TRP A 131 2.45 -16.49 4.69
C TRP A 131 1.38 -15.72 3.88
N TRP A 132 0.39 -16.41 3.31
CA TRP A 132 -0.64 -15.83 2.45
C TRP A 132 -1.68 -15.01 3.24
N SER A 133 -1.82 -15.29 4.54
CA SER A 133 -2.84 -14.67 5.40
C SER A 133 -2.62 -13.17 5.58
N ALA A 134 -1.36 -12.74 5.67
CA ALA A 134 -0.99 -11.33 5.77
C ALA A 134 -1.34 -10.56 4.49
N PHE A 135 -1.14 -11.17 3.32
CA PHE A 135 -1.54 -10.58 2.04
C PHE A 135 -3.07 -10.53 1.88
N LEU A 136 -3.79 -11.55 2.37
CA LEU A 136 -5.24 -11.56 2.35
C LEU A 136 -5.82 -10.47 3.26
N LEU A 137 -5.28 -10.30 4.47
CA LEU A 137 -5.65 -9.20 5.37
C LEU A 137 -5.43 -7.85 4.69
N ALA A 138 -4.28 -7.65 4.04
CA ALA A 138 -3.99 -6.43 3.29
C ALA A 138 -5.04 -6.21 2.17
N ALA A 139 -5.38 -7.24 1.40
CA ALA A 139 -6.39 -7.15 0.34
C ALA A 139 -7.76 -6.73 0.90
N VAL A 140 -8.19 -7.31 2.03
CA VAL A 140 -9.46 -6.95 2.69
C VAL A 140 -9.44 -5.50 3.17
N LEU A 141 -8.39 -5.06 3.86
CA LEU A 141 -8.27 -3.70 4.38
C LEU A 141 -8.20 -2.66 3.25
N LEU A 142 -7.46 -2.95 2.19
CA LEU A 142 -7.33 -2.07 1.02
C LEU A 142 -8.64 -1.96 0.24
N THR A 143 -9.38 -3.07 0.11
CA THR A 143 -10.72 -3.07 -0.49
C THR A 143 -11.70 -2.25 0.36
N GLY A 144 -11.67 -2.44 1.69
CA GLY A 144 -12.48 -1.64 2.62
C GLY A 144 -12.15 -0.14 2.53
N SER A 145 -10.87 0.20 2.44
CA SER A 145 -10.42 1.59 2.22
C SER A 145 -10.95 2.18 0.92
N ALA A 146 -10.87 1.44 -0.20
CA ALA A 146 -11.41 1.88 -1.48
C ALA A 146 -12.93 2.10 -1.44
N LEU A 147 -13.68 1.21 -0.77
CA LEU A 147 -15.12 1.34 -0.60
C LEU A 147 -15.50 2.55 0.26
N LEU A 148 -14.77 2.79 1.36
CA LEU A 148 -14.96 3.97 2.20
C LEU A 148 -14.66 5.25 1.44
N ALA A 149 -13.56 5.30 0.68
CA ALA A 149 -13.22 6.43 -0.17
C ALA A 149 -14.29 6.69 -1.25
N ALA A 150 -14.86 5.63 -1.84
CA ALA A 150 -15.97 5.75 -2.78
C ALA A 150 -17.25 6.29 -2.12
N SER A 151 -17.53 5.86 -0.89
CA SER A 151 -18.70 6.34 -0.13
C SER A 151 -18.59 7.79 0.35
N ALA A 152 -17.36 8.28 0.52
CA ALA A 152 -17.04 9.66 0.89
C ALA A 152 -16.93 10.61 -0.31
N GLY A 153 -16.93 10.08 -1.54
CA GLY A 153 -17.01 10.89 -2.76
C GLY A 153 -18.33 11.69 -2.81
N PRO A 154 -18.34 12.90 -3.39
CA PRO A 154 -19.53 13.74 -3.42
C PRO A 154 -20.69 12.99 -4.05
N ARG A 155 -21.75 12.78 -3.26
CA ARG A 155 -23.05 12.30 -3.75
C ARG A 155 -23.56 13.36 -4.72
N THR A 156 -23.46 13.07 -6.02
CA THR A 156 -24.17 13.80 -7.08
C THR A 156 -25.67 13.70 -6.87
#